data_AF-A0A1Y4JVJ6-F1
#
_entry.id   AF-A0A1Y4JVJ6-F1
#
_cell.length_a   1.000
_cell.length_b   1.000
_cell.length_c   1.000
_cell.angle_alpha   90.00
_cell.angle_beta   90.00
_cell.angle_gamma   90.00
#
_symmetry.space_group_name_H-M   'P 1'
#
loop_
_entity.id
_entity.type
_entity.pdbx_description
1 polymer ?
#
loop_
_entity_poly.entity_id
_entity_poly.type
_entity_poly.pdbx_seq_one_letter_code
_entity_poly.pdbx_strand_id
1 'polypeptide(L)'
;MLMSLYSKIDRYVLLPVAAKIQKSDILKEYVRLKRTDWYSEEQLMNLQNEKLKRLIHHCYMNVPYYTKLFDKLNLKPEDIKCRADLAKLPILTKQIIRDNYDDMISLDVSQRKAHKETSGGSTGIPLNFMTDKATWGIRWSSSFRAWEWYGFSLGEKIFTLGGNSLVKTKAERNKLTKKDIFDKFIMNNLKCDCSDMSNKGIRKIYEKLMNYHPKVIRGYPAAIYNLSKFIEENKLAIPKIRMVLTTGEMLLPQHRYTIQKVFHVPVYDQYGAGDGGVVSHECYMHEGLHITEEQCIVEIVDKGGNIVKNGNPGFVITTDLNNYVFPFIRYQIGDMATIKKQKCSCGRSSRLIEHIVGRTGKTLFNKQGHPFTSIVIDNMMFKNMDYHKAEHAELYQKIDQFQVRQDSSGDICILIKPKNENEPISTFDYVVDNFAKNFPDSKIELNFVAEIPKMPSGKDDYCVSEYDFSGK
;
A
#
# COMPACT_ATOMS: atom_id res chain seq x y z
N MET A 1 22.18 -11.34 -15.35
CA MET A 1 22.01 -10.36 -16.45
C MET A 1 23.05 -9.26 -16.27
N LEU A 2 23.89 -8.98 -17.29
CA LEU A 2 24.93 -7.95 -17.20
C LEU A 2 24.29 -6.56 -17.08
N MET A 3 24.65 -5.78 -16.05
CA MET A 3 24.20 -4.40 -15.88
C MET A 3 24.63 -3.53 -17.07
N SER A 4 23.73 -2.66 -17.54
CA SER A 4 24.05 -1.68 -18.58
C SER A 4 25.18 -0.74 -18.13
N LEU A 5 25.94 -0.17 -19.08
CA LEU A 5 26.99 0.81 -18.77
C LEU A 5 26.43 2.00 -17.98
N TYR A 6 25.23 2.46 -18.35
CA TYR A 6 24.53 3.51 -17.61
C TYR A 6 24.17 3.07 -16.19
N SER A 7 23.66 1.86 -15.99
CA SER A 7 23.35 1.32 -14.65
C SER A 7 24.61 1.18 -13.78
N LYS A 8 25.77 0.85 -14.38
CA LYS A 8 27.06 0.83 -13.66
C LYS A 8 27.49 2.24 -13.27
N ILE A 9 27.43 3.20 -14.20
CA ILE A 9 27.74 4.61 -13.93
C ILE A 9 26.78 5.18 -12.88
N ASP A 10 25.50 4.88 -12.97
CA ASP A 10 24.51 5.33 -12.00
C ASP A 10 24.80 4.75 -10.61
N ARG A 11 24.91 3.43 -10.49
CA ARG A 11 25.14 2.74 -9.22
C ARG A 11 26.45 3.13 -8.55
N TYR A 12 27.54 3.25 -9.30
CA TYR A 12 28.89 3.44 -8.75
C TYR A 12 29.38 4.88 -8.78
N VAL A 13 28.74 5.77 -9.56
CA VAL A 13 29.15 7.18 -9.69
C VAL A 13 28.00 8.13 -9.37
N LEU A 14 26.89 8.12 -10.12
CA LEU A 14 25.85 9.14 -9.96
C LEU A 14 25.14 9.04 -8.61
N LEU A 15 24.80 7.84 -8.18
CA LEU A 15 24.09 7.60 -6.92
C LEU A 15 24.97 7.93 -5.70
N PRO A 16 26.26 7.52 -5.60
CA PRO A 16 27.17 7.99 -4.56
C PRO A 16 27.41 9.50 -4.56
N VAL A 17 27.58 10.10 -5.73
CA VAL A 17 27.77 11.55 -5.87
C VAL A 17 26.50 12.29 -5.44
N ALA A 18 25.32 11.87 -5.89
CA ALA A 18 24.05 12.48 -5.53
C ALA A 18 23.73 12.29 -4.04
N ALA A 19 24.03 11.13 -3.46
CA ALA A 19 23.91 10.90 -2.01
C ALA A 19 24.82 11.84 -1.20
N LYS A 20 26.08 12.04 -1.67
CA LYS A 20 27.05 12.95 -1.04
C LYS A 20 26.62 14.43 -1.17
N ILE A 21 26.18 14.85 -2.36
CA ILE A 21 25.64 16.20 -2.61
C ILE A 21 24.40 16.47 -1.76
N GLN A 22 23.51 15.47 -1.65
CA GLN A 22 22.30 15.62 -0.87
C GLN A 22 22.56 15.47 0.64
N LYS A 23 23.73 15.00 1.09
CA LYS A 23 23.97 14.56 2.50
C LYS A 23 22.90 13.57 2.96
N SER A 24 22.65 12.53 2.15
CA SER A 24 21.59 11.54 2.37
C SER A 24 22.17 10.19 2.78
N ASP A 25 21.61 9.56 3.80
CA ASP A 25 22.03 8.23 4.27
C ASP A 25 21.41 7.07 3.46
N ILE A 26 20.64 7.37 2.40
CA ILE A 26 19.92 6.37 1.59
C ILE A 26 20.81 5.21 1.15
N LEU A 27 22.01 5.50 0.64
CA LEU A 27 22.92 4.45 0.17
C LEU A 27 23.43 3.56 1.31
N LYS A 28 23.79 4.18 2.44
CA LYS A 28 24.26 3.49 3.63
C LYS A 28 23.17 2.57 4.18
N GLU A 29 21.95 3.10 4.29
CA GLU A 29 20.77 2.34 4.72
C GLU A 29 20.41 1.23 3.74
N TYR A 30 20.50 1.49 2.44
CA TYR A 30 20.25 0.49 1.41
C TYR A 30 21.25 -0.67 1.49
N VAL A 31 22.56 -0.39 1.62
CA VAL A 31 23.58 -1.43 1.82
C VAL A 31 23.33 -2.21 3.12
N ARG A 32 22.91 -1.54 4.20
CA ARG A 32 22.54 -2.20 5.45
C ARG A 32 21.35 -3.14 5.25
N LEU A 33 20.28 -2.65 4.63
CA LEU A 33 19.05 -3.43 4.42
C LEU A 33 19.25 -4.64 3.49
N LYS A 34 20.22 -4.59 2.57
CA LYS A 34 20.62 -5.76 1.78
C LYS A 34 21.26 -6.87 2.60
N ARG A 35 21.96 -6.51 3.69
CA ARG A 35 22.53 -7.52 4.60
C ARG A 35 21.44 -8.16 5.45
N THR A 36 20.41 -7.38 5.82
CA THR A 36 19.30 -7.86 6.65
C THR A 36 18.25 -8.68 5.90
N ASP A 37 18.28 -8.71 4.55
CA ASP A 37 17.38 -9.55 3.73
C ASP A 37 17.37 -11.03 4.17
N TRP A 38 18.53 -11.52 4.64
CA TRP A 38 18.76 -12.92 4.98
C TRP A 38 18.91 -13.15 6.48
N TYR A 39 18.52 -12.17 7.29
CA TYR A 39 18.47 -12.38 8.73
C TYR A 39 17.49 -13.50 9.07
N SER A 40 17.81 -14.27 10.10
CA SER A 40 16.85 -15.18 10.72
C SER A 40 15.70 -14.39 11.35
N GLU A 41 14.59 -15.07 11.61
CA GLU A 41 13.45 -14.50 12.32
C GLU A 41 13.86 -13.94 13.71
N GLU A 42 14.74 -14.66 14.41
CA GLU A 42 15.29 -14.21 15.69
C GLU A 42 16.15 -12.95 15.54
N GLN A 43 17.01 -12.87 14.51
CA GLN A 43 17.82 -11.70 14.25
C GLN A 43 16.97 -10.47 13.91
N LEU A 44 15.91 -10.64 13.11
CA LEU A 44 14.95 -9.56 12.81
C LEU A 44 14.19 -9.13 14.08
N MET A 45 13.73 -10.08 14.88
CA MET A 45 13.03 -9.81 16.15
C MET A 45 13.94 -9.06 17.13
N ASN A 46 15.20 -9.47 17.28
CA ASN A 46 16.17 -8.80 18.12
C ASN A 46 16.44 -7.37 17.64
N LEU A 47 16.61 -7.17 16.32
CA LEU A 47 16.75 -5.84 15.73
C LEU A 47 15.52 -4.96 16.01
N GLN A 48 14.31 -5.49 15.84
CA GLN A 48 13.06 -4.78 16.16
C GLN A 48 13.02 -4.39 17.64
N ASN A 49 13.30 -5.31 18.55
CA ASN A 49 13.29 -5.07 20.00
C ASN A 49 14.30 -3.99 20.39
N GLU A 50 15.52 -4.02 19.84
CA GLU A 50 16.55 -3.00 20.11
C GLU A 50 16.18 -1.62 19.56
N LYS A 51 15.49 -1.55 18.41
CA LYS A 51 14.96 -0.28 17.90
C LYS A 51 13.76 0.20 18.72
N LEU A 52 12.89 -0.71 19.14
CA LEU A 52 11.71 -0.41 19.95
C LEU A 52 12.12 0.19 21.29
N LYS A 53 13.05 -0.43 22.03
CA LYS A 53 13.54 0.10 23.32
C LYS A 53 14.05 1.54 23.18
N ARG A 54 14.85 1.82 22.15
CA ARG A 54 15.37 3.17 21.88
C ARG A 54 14.25 4.15 21.55
N LEU A 55 13.26 3.72 20.76
CA LEU A 55 12.10 4.54 20.43
C LEU A 55 11.28 4.86 21.67
N ILE A 56 10.96 3.85 22.51
CA ILE A 56 10.17 4.02 23.73
C ILE A 56 10.87 4.97 24.69
N HIS A 57 12.17 4.77 24.92
CA HIS A 57 12.96 5.67 25.77
C HIS A 57 12.98 7.10 25.22
N HIS A 58 13.13 7.26 23.90
CA HIS A 58 13.03 8.59 23.28
C HIS A 58 11.64 9.20 23.46
N CYS A 59 10.57 8.43 23.24
CA CYS A 59 9.20 8.91 23.37
C CYS A 59 8.91 9.38 24.79
N TYR A 60 9.28 8.60 25.80
CA TYR A 60 9.08 8.97 27.20
C TYR A 60 9.85 10.23 27.60
N MET A 61 11.08 10.40 27.10
CA MET A 61 11.94 11.54 27.47
C MET A 61 11.65 12.82 26.67
N ASN A 62 11.19 12.70 25.41
CA ASN A 62 11.18 13.82 24.47
C ASN A 62 9.85 14.05 23.77
N VAL A 63 8.81 13.23 23.99
CA VAL A 63 7.51 13.40 23.32
C VAL A 63 6.41 13.56 24.37
N PRO A 64 5.90 14.79 24.59
CA PRO A 64 4.99 15.11 25.69
C PRO A 64 3.77 14.18 25.82
N TYR A 65 3.16 13.78 24.70
CA TYR A 65 2.03 12.85 24.69
C TYR A 65 2.41 11.49 25.31
N TYR A 66 3.56 10.92 24.94
CA TYR A 66 3.97 9.62 25.42
C TYR A 66 4.48 9.68 26.86
N THR A 67 5.12 10.77 27.30
CA THR A 67 5.43 10.99 28.72
C THR A 67 4.16 10.92 29.56
N LYS A 68 3.16 11.75 29.23
CA LYS A 68 1.86 11.79 29.93
C LYS A 68 1.15 10.43 29.89
N LEU A 69 1.21 9.73 28.76
CA LEU A 69 0.59 8.41 28.61
C LEU A 69 1.23 7.37 29.53
N PHE A 70 2.56 7.29 29.57
CA PHE A 70 3.28 6.35 30.43
C PHE A 70 3.04 6.65 31.91
N ASP A 71 3.13 7.92 32.31
CA ASP A 71 2.84 8.35 33.68
C ASP A 71 1.41 7.98 34.10
N LYS A 72 0.43 8.24 33.22
CA LYS A 72 -0.98 7.87 33.46
C LYS A 72 -1.18 6.37 33.62
N LEU A 73 -0.43 5.56 32.89
CA LEU A 73 -0.50 4.10 32.94
C LEU A 73 0.38 3.50 34.05
N ASN A 74 1.11 4.33 34.81
CA ASN A 74 2.13 3.90 35.76
C ASN A 74 3.17 2.95 35.14
N LEU A 75 3.53 3.20 33.87
CA LEU A 75 4.54 2.44 33.14
C LEU A 75 5.83 3.21 33.04
N LYS A 76 6.95 2.50 33.02
CA LYS A 76 8.28 3.03 32.71
C LYS A 76 8.76 2.51 31.35
N PRO A 77 9.72 3.18 30.70
CA PRO A 77 10.31 2.71 29.45
C PRO A 77 10.82 1.25 29.52
N GLU A 78 11.37 0.85 30.67
CA GLU A 78 11.92 -0.48 30.91
C GLU A 78 10.86 -1.59 30.92
N ASP A 79 9.58 -1.24 31.04
CA ASP A 79 8.46 -2.18 30.97
C ASP A 79 8.15 -2.64 29.53
N ILE A 80 8.70 -1.95 28.53
CA ILE A 80 8.57 -2.29 27.11
C ILE A 80 9.91 -2.81 26.56
N LYS A 81 10.15 -4.12 26.71
CA LYS A 81 11.43 -4.75 26.33
C LYS A 81 11.39 -5.41 24.97
N CYS A 82 10.21 -5.84 24.52
CA CYS A 82 10.03 -6.54 23.27
C CYS A 82 8.70 -6.19 22.60
N ARG A 83 8.52 -6.63 21.34
CA ARG A 83 7.28 -6.41 20.58
C ARG A 83 6.01 -6.88 21.31
N ALA A 84 6.09 -7.91 22.16
CA ALA A 84 4.92 -8.42 22.88
C ALA A 84 4.46 -7.46 24.00
N ASP A 85 5.38 -6.67 24.57
CA ASP A 85 5.06 -5.69 25.60
C ASP A 85 4.26 -4.50 25.07
N LEU A 86 4.22 -4.30 23.74
CA LEU A 86 3.42 -3.24 23.12
C LEU A 86 1.95 -3.34 23.54
N ALA A 87 1.41 -4.54 23.79
CA ALA A 87 0.03 -4.73 24.23
C ALA A 87 -0.32 -4.02 25.56
N LYS A 88 0.68 -3.58 26.34
CA LYS A 88 0.49 -2.75 27.54
C LYS A 88 0.10 -1.29 27.21
N LEU A 89 0.32 -0.86 25.97
CA LEU A 89 0.00 0.48 25.49
C LEU A 89 -1.32 0.46 24.69
N PRO A 90 -2.16 1.49 24.82
CA PRO A 90 -3.39 1.58 24.04
C PRO A 90 -3.11 1.75 22.55
N ILE A 91 -4.08 1.40 21.72
CA ILE A 91 -4.05 1.66 20.28
C ILE A 91 -4.14 3.17 20.04
N LEU A 92 -3.23 3.69 19.21
CA LEU A 92 -3.22 5.07 18.77
C LEU A 92 -4.13 5.23 17.53
N THR A 93 -5.13 6.10 17.62
CA THR A 93 -6.07 6.36 16.52
C THR A 93 -5.80 7.73 15.89
N LYS A 94 -6.29 7.94 14.66
CA LYS A 94 -6.23 9.25 13.99
C LYS A 94 -6.85 10.37 14.85
N GLN A 95 -7.92 10.07 15.57
CA GLN A 95 -8.59 11.03 16.42
C GLN A 95 -7.70 11.45 17.59
N ILE A 96 -7.11 10.48 18.30
CA ILE A 96 -6.16 10.75 19.39
C ILE A 96 -4.99 11.63 18.90
N ILE A 97 -4.44 11.33 17.72
CA ILE A 97 -3.34 12.14 17.15
C ILE A 97 -3.80 13.59 16.89
N ARG A 98 -4.99 13.80 16.34
CA ARG A 98 -5.52 15.14 16.08
C ARG A 98 -5.73 15.93 17.37
N ASP A 99 -6.31 15.28 18.37
CA ASP A 99 -6.61 15.91 19.67
C ASP A 99 -5.35 16.23 20.47
N ASN A 100 -4.22 15.58 20.14
CA ASN A 100 -2.94 15.74 20.84
C ASN A 100 -1.80 16.15 19.90
N TYR A 101 -2.09 16.80 18.77
CA TYR A 101 -1.12 16.98 17.67
C TYR A 101 0.17 17.65 18.13
N ASP A 102 0.09 18.74 18.90
CA ASP A 102 1.28 19.46 19.35
C ASP A 102 2.10 18.65 20.37
N ASP A 103 1.42 17.89 21.23
CA ASP A 103 2.06 17.01 22.22
C ASP A 103 2.72 15.77 21.59
N MET A 104 2.35 15.41 20.35
CA MET A 104 2.96 14.31 19.59
C MET A 104 4.29 14.68 18.94
N ILE A 105 4.61 15.98 18.87
CA ILE A 105 5.87 16.47 18.28
C ILE A 105 6.99 16.33 19.32
N SER A 106 8.11 15.75 18.90
CA SER A 106 9.27 15.64 19.78
C SER A 106 9.89 17.01 20.12
N LEU A 107 10.31 17.19 21.36
CA LEU A 107 10.92 18.44 21.84
C LEU A 107 12.23 18.78 21.10
N ASP A 108 12.92 17.78 20.57
CA ASP A 108 14.14 17.92 19.78
C ASP A 108 13.90 18.11 18.26
N VAL A 109 12.66 18.37 17.85
CA VAL A 109 12.25 18.54 16.44
C VAL A 109 13.11 19.54 15.66
N SER A 110 13.57 20.61 16.31
CA SER A 110 14.42 21.65 15.71
C SER A 110 15.78 21.11 15.24
N GLN A 111 16.27 20.03 15.85
CA GLN A 111 17.54 19.39 15.51
C GLN A 111 17.39 18.38 14.36
N ARG A 112 16.15 17.93 14.06
CA ARG A 112 15.86 16.81 13.16
C ARG A 112 15.57 17.21 11.71
N LYS A 113 15.60 18.51 11.38
CA LYS A 113 15.23 19.04 10.04
C LYS A 113 13.87 18.50 9.60
N ALA A 114 12.92 18.50 10.53
CA ALA A 114 11.60 17.96 10.30
C ALA A 114 10.79 18.81 9.32
N HIS A 115 9.81 18.17 8.68
CA HIS A 115 8.84 18.82 7.81
C HIS A 115 7.46 18.18 8.02
N LYS A 116 6.42 18.92 7.67
CA LYS A 116 5.03 18.45 7.73
C LYS A 116 4.75 17.55 6.52
N GLU A 117 3.98 16.51 6.77
CA GLU A 117 3.43 15.59 5.77
C GLU A 117 1.96 15.32 6.06
N THR A 118 1.25 14.78 5.06
CA THR A 118 -0.18 14.45 5.19
C THR A 118 -0.47 13.03 4.71
N SER A 119 -1.39 12.34 5.39
CA SER A 119 -1.85 11.02 4.95
C SER A 119 -2.61 11.12 3.62
N GLY A 120 -2.53 10.10 2.77
CA GLY A 120 -3.37 10.02 1.57
C GLY A 120 -4.88 10.03 1.90
N GLY A 121 -5.59 11.07 1.44
CA GLY A 121 -6.98 11.39 1.77
C GLY A 121 -8.06 10.47 1.16
N SER A 122 -7.84 9.17 1.04
CA SER A 122 -8.83 8.23 0.47
C SER A 122 -10.00 7.87 1.40
N THR A 123 -10.08 8.42 2.62
CA THR A 123 -11.16 8.16 3.61
C THR A 123 -11.64 9.43 4.32
N GLY A 124 -11.49 10.61 3.70
CA GLY A 124 -11.89 11.90 4.29
C GLY A 124 -10.69 12.77 4.71
N ILE A 125 -10.80 13.42 5.89
CA ILE A 125 -9.84 14.44 6.36
C ILE A 125 -8.43 13.85 6.51
N PRO A 126 -7.43 14.32 5.74
CA PRO A 126 -6.05 13.90 5.88
C PRO A 126 -5.52 14.08 7.31
N LEU A 127 -4.78 13.10 7.81
CA LEU A 127 -4.01 13.24 9.04
C LEU A 127 -2.75 14.05 8.72
N ASN A 128 -2.55 15.16 9.43
CA ASN A 128 -1.28 15.88 9.44
C ASN A 128 -0.32 15.18 10.42
N PHE A 129 0.95 15.09 10.07
CA PHE A 129 2.02 14.62 10.96
C PHE A 129 3.36 15.21 10.53
N MET A 130 4.40 14.99 11.32
CA MET A 130 5.76 15.42 10.99
C MET A 130 6.68 14.24 10.70
N THR A 131 7.63 14.43 9.81
CA THR A 131 8.66 13.44 9.49
C THR A 131 10.00 14.14 9.23
N ASP A 132 11.06 13.35 9.12
CA ASP A 132 12.39 13.84 8.81
C ASP A 132 13.00 13.14 7.59
N LYS A 133 14.14 13.67 7.17
CA LYS A 133 14.87 13.15 6.02
C LYS A 133 15.43 11.75 6.26
N ALA A 134 15.75 11.39 7.50
CA ALA A 134 16.28 10.07 7.83
C ALA A 134 15.20 8.99 7.63
N THR A 135 13.99 9.26 8.12
CA THR A 135 12.79 8.44 7.93
C THR A 135 12.44 8.29 6.45
N TRP A 136 12.48 9.40 5.70
CA TRP A 136 12.29 9.35 4.25
C TRP A 136 13.35 8.49 3.55
N GLY A 137 14.61 8.64 3.98
CA GLY A 137 15.74 7.92 3.41
C GLY A 137 15.61 6.41 3.56
N ILE A 138 15.33 5.91 4.78
CA ILE A 138 15.20 4.47 5.02
C ILE A 138 14.00 3.85 4.27
N ARG A 139 12.87 4.58 4.15
CA ARG A 139 11.69 4.14 3.36
C ARG A 139 12.02 3.97 1.87
N TRP A 140 12.85 4.85 1.31
CA TRP A 140 13.33 4.67 -0.06
C TRP A 140 14.36 3.55 -0.17
N SER A 141 15.27 3.42 0.78
CA SER A 141 16.25 2.34 0.81
C SER A 141 15.61 0.95 0.83
N SER A 142 14.50 0.75 1.54
CA SER A 142 13.76 -0.52 1.47
C SER A 142 13.09 -0.75 0.14
N SER A 143 12.51 0.30 -0.47
CA SER A 143 11.95 0.20 -1.81
C SER A 143 13.01 -0.21 -2.82
N PHE A 144 14.21 0.37 -2.74
CA PHE A 144 15.35 0.02 -3.60
C PHE A 144 15.83 -1.41 -3.41
N ARG A 145 15.93 -1.87 -2.17
CA ARG A 145 16.22 -3.27 -1.86
C ARG A 145 15.18 -4.19 -2.47
N ALA A 146 13.90 -3.90 -2.26
CA ALA A 146 12.81 -4.71 -2.79
C ALA A 146 12.82 -4.76 -4.32
N TRP A 147 13.11 -3.63 -4.97
CA TRP A 147 13.18 -3.59 -6.43
C TRP A 147 14.32 -4.43 -7.00
N GLU A 148 15.44 -4.58 -6.27
CA GLU A 148 16.48 -5.55 -6.66
C GLU A 148 16.00 -7.00 -6.60
N TRP A 149 15.03 -7.35 -5.73
CA TRP A 149 14.43 -8.69 -5.72
C TRP A 149 13.76 -9.03 -7.06
N TYR A 150 13.31 -8.00 -7.79
CA TYR A 150 12.68 -8.10 -9.10
C TYR A 150 13.70 -8.05 -10.25
N GLY A 151 14.98 -7.82 -9.94
CA GLY A 151 16.03 -7.59 -10.93
C GLY A 151 16.07 -6.17 -11.50
N PHE A 152 15.50 -5.19 -10.81
CA PHE A 152 15.67 -3.76 -11.12
C PHE A 152 17.03 -3.28 -10.63
N SER A 153 17.71 -2.46 -11.42
CA SER A 153 18.91 -1.74 -11.01
C SER A 153 18.60 -0.25 -10.92
N LEU A 154 19.04 0.38 -9.84
CA LEU A 154 18.99 1.84 -9.71
C LEU A 154 19.56 2.53 -10.96
N GLY A 155 18.89 3.61 -11.38
CA GLY A 155 19.19 4.35 -12.61
C GLY A 155 18.50 3.85 -13.87
N GLU A 156 17.92 2.65 -13.88
CA GLU A 156 17.09 2.23 -15.01
C GLU A 156 15.85 3.11 -15.17
N LYS A 157 15.49 3.41 -16.42
CA LYS A 157 14.36 4.30 -16.74
C LYS A 157 13.04 3.75 -16.21
N ILE A 158 12.38 4.53 -15.36
CA ILE A 158 11.04 4.24 -14.82
C ILE A 158 10.03 5.19 -15.46
N PHE A 159 8.89 4.65 -15.88
CA PHE A 159 7.72 5.44 -16.26
C PHE A 159 6.65 5.28 -15.19
N THR A 160 6.42 6.34 -14.40
CA THR A 160 5.47 6.30 -13.29
C THR A 160 4.11 6.87 -13.68
N LEU A 161 3.04 6.09 -13.53
CA LEU A 161 1.65 6.51 -13.70
C LEU A 161 0.94 6.66 -12.36
N GLY A 162 0.45 7.85 -12.05
CA GLY A 162 -0.32 8.05 -10.83
C GLY A 162 -0.90 9.45 -10.71
N GLY A 163 -1.72 9.65 -9.68
CA GLY A 163 -2.26 10.97 -9.31
C GLY A 163 -1.38 11.68 -8.28
N ASN A 164 -1.98 12.59 -7.50
CA ASN A 164 -1.30 13.49 -6.56
C ASN A 164 -0.37 12.79 -5.54
N SER A 165 -0.58 11.50 -5.22
CA SER A 165 0.31 10.76 -4.31
C SER A 165 1.63 10.31 -4.97
N LEU A 166 1.70 10.27 -6.30
CA LEU A 166 2.89 9.85 -7.06
C LEU A 166 3.42 10.93 -8.01
N VAL A 167 2.56 11.85 -8.45
CA VAL A 167 2.84 12.90 -9.44
C VAL A 167 2.48 14.25 -8.85
N LYS A 168 3.39 15.23 -8.97
CA LYS A 168 3.14 16.60 -8.49
C LYS A 168 2.04 17.29 -9.30
N THR A 169 1.24 18.09 -8.61
CA THR A 169 0.21 18.93 -9.22
C THR A 169 0.84 19.97 -10.16
N LYS A 170 0.06 20.54 -11.09
CA LYS A 170 0.54 21.59 -12.00
C LYS A 170 1.08 22.83 -11.26
N ALA A 171 0.51 23.19 -10.11
CA ALA A 171 0.93 24.33 -9.30
C ALA A 171 2.35 24.17 -8.70
N GLU A 172 2.79 22.94 -8.46
CA GLU A 172 4.10 22.62 -7.86
C GLU A 172 5.24 22.49 -8.87
N ARG A 173 4.98 22.61 -10.17
CA ARG A 173 5.99 22.43 -11.25
C ARG A 173 6.89 23.65 -11.48
N ASN A 174 6.57 24.80 -10.90
CA ASN A 174 7.26 26.06 -11.16
C ASN A 174 8.56 26.27 -10.34
N LYS A 175 8.97 25.32 -9.50
CA LYS A 175 10.27 25.35 -8.80
C LYS A 175 10.97 23.99 -8.89
N LEU A 176 12.19 23.97 -9.40
CA LEU A 176 13.10 22.81 -9.31
C LEU A 176 13.41 22.54 -7.85
N THR A 177 12.83 21.48 -7.28
CA THR A 177 13.07 21.06 -5.90
C THR A 177 14.18 20.00 -5.84
N LYS A 178 14.78 19.80 -4.67
CA LYS A 178 15.72 18.69 -4.44
C LYS A 178 15.09 17.31 -4.74
N LYS A 179 13.76 17.18 -4.58
CA LYS A 179 12.97 16.00 -4.96
C LYS A 179 12.96 15.78 -6.47
N ASP A 180 12.91 16.84 -7.28
CA ASP A 180 12.98 16.73 -8.75
C ASP A 180 14.39 16.33 -9.20
N ILE A 181 15.43 16.76 -8.50
CA ILE A 181 16.80 16.30 -8.75
C ILE A 181 16.93 14.81 -8.42
N PHE A 182 16.38 14.36 -7.29
CA PHE A 182 16.32 12.94 -6.94
C PHE A 182 15.54 12.12 -7.99
N ASP A 183 14.33 12.54 -8.33
CA ASP A 183 13.48 11.84 -9.30
C ASP A 183 14.10 11.80 -10.71
N LYS A 184 14.78 12.87 -11.13
CA LYS A 184 15.34 12.97 -12.48
C LYS A 184 16.72 12.34 -12.61
N PHE A 185 17.60 12.54 -11.64
CA PHE A 185 19.01 12.14 -11.75
C PHE A 185 19.37 10.87 -11.00
N ILE A 186 18.63 10.50 -9.95
CA ILE A 186 18.83 9.23 -9.23
C ILE A 186 17.87 8.16 -9.76
N MET A 187 16.61 8.53 -9.94
CA MET A 187 15.56 7.56 -10.24
C MET A 187 15.31 7.36 -11.73
N ASN A 188 15.87 8.23 -12.58
CA ASN A 188 15.59 8.30 -14.02
C ASN A 188 14.11 8.03 -14.30
N ASN A 189 13.26 8.84 -13.67
CA ASN A 189 11.83 8.57 -13.58
C ASN A 189 11.01 9.64 -14.29
N LEU A 190 10.30 9.24 -15.35
CA LEU A 190 9.30 10.08 -15.99
C LEU A 190 7.93 9.84 -15.34
N LYS A 191 7.46 10.84 -14.58
CA LYS A 191 6.16 10.82 -13.91
C LYS A 191 5.07 11.39 -14.82
N CYS A 192 4.02 10.62 -15.05
CA CYS A 192 2.86 11.02 -15.84
C CYS A 192 1.59 10.95 -14.99
N ASP A 193 0.86 12.07 -14.98
CA ASP A 193 -0.43 12.19 -14.33
C ASP A 193 -1.48 11.33 -15.03
N CYS A 194 -2.34 10.66 -14.25
CA CYS A 194 -3.40 9.77 -14.73
C CYS A 194 -4.80 10.26 -14.33
N SER A 195 -5.00 11.58 -14.14
CA SER A 195 -6.33 12.13 -13.82
C SER A 195 -7.29 12.07 -15.00
N ASP A 196 -6.79 12.18 -16.24
CA ASP A 196 -7.53 12.01 -17.48
C ASP A 196 -7.24 10.64 -18.09
N MET A 197 -8.16 9.69 -17.87
CA MET A 197 -8.11 8.34 -18.44
C MET A 197 -9.14 8.14 -19.57
N SER A 198 -9.57 9.23 -20.22
CA SER A 198 -10.30 9.13 -21.50
C SER A 198 -9.40 8.57 -22.61
N ASN A 199 -9.97 8.11 -23.73
CA ASN A 199 -9.17 7.64 -24.88
C ASN A 199 -8.12 8.67 -25.34
N LYS A 200 -8.47 9.97 -25.31
CA LYS A 200 -7.53 11.07 -25.64
C LYS A 200 -6.43 11.22 -24.59
N GLY A 201 -6.77 11.10 -23.31
CA GLY A 201 -5.83 11.13 -22.19
C GLY A 201 -4.85 9.96 -22.24
N ILE A 202 -5.37 8.73 -22.38
CA ILE A 202 -4.58 7.51 -22.50
C ILE A 202 -3.68 7.55 -23.73
N ARG A 203 -4.16 8.06 -24.88
CA ARG A 203 -3.32 8.23 -26.07
C ARG A 203 -2.08 9.09 -25.81
N LYS A 204 -2.23 10.21 -25.09
CA LYS A 204 -1.09 11.07 -24.70
C LYS A 204 -0.13 10.36 -23.75
N ILE A 205 -0.66 9.54 -22.83
CA ILE A 205 0.15 8.72 -21.93
C ILE A 205 0.98 7.70 -22.74
N TYR A 206 0.33 7.01 -23.67
CA TYR A 206 0.95 6.05 -24.57
C TYR A 206 2.07 6.69 -25.40
N GLU A 207 1.86 7.86 -25.99
CA GLU A 207 2.89 8.57 -26.77
C GLU A 207 4.13 8.90 -25.92
N LYS A 208 3.94 9.30 -24.66
CA LYS A 208 5.06 9.53 -23.73
C LYS A 208 5.78 8.23 -23.37
N LEU A 209 5.04 7.15 -23.16
CA LEU A 209 5.61 5.82 -22.89
C LEU A 209 6.53 5.39 -24.05
N MET A 210 6.05 5.53 -25.30
CA MET A 210 6.82 5.21 -26.49
C MET A 210 8.04 6.10 -26.65
N ASN A 211 7.90 7.43 -26.49
CA ASN A 211 9.03 8.36 -26.63
C ASN A 211 10.11 8.16 -25.55
N TYR A 212 9.73 7.75 -24.34
CA TYR A 212 10.66 7.64 -23.22
C TYR A 212 11.46 6.33 -23.22
N HIS A 213 10.88 5.26 -23.77
CA HIS A 213 11.41 3.89 -23.78
C HIS A 213 11.90 3.42 -22.39
N PRO A 214 11.01 3.33 -21.39
CA PRO A 214 11.37 2.88 -20.05
C PRO A 214 11.70 1.38 -20.01
N LYS A 215 12.36 0.96 -18.92
CA LYS A 215 12.54 -0.46 -18.57
C LYS A 215 11.49 -0.95 -17.58
N VAL A 216 10.91 -0.04 -16.81
CA VAL A 216 9.93 -0.35 -15.76
C VAL A 216 8.76 0.61 -15.87
N ILE A 217 7.55 0.07 -15.74
CA ILE A 217 6.35 0.87 -15.49
C ILE A 217 6.05 0.79 -14.00
N ARG A 218 5.79 1.91 -13.33
CA ARG A 218 5.40 1.95 -11.92
C ARG A 218 4.10 2.72 -11.76
N GLY A 219 3.21 2.37 -10.83
CA GLY A 219 2.01 3.20 -10.65
C GLY A 219 0.82 2.55 -10.00
N TYR A 220 -0.33 3.21 -10.15
CA TYR A 220 -1.63 2.70 -9.74
C TYR A 220 -2.07 1.54 -10.65
N PRO A 221 -2.34 0.33 -10.12
CA PRO A 221 -2.93 -0.81 -10.84
C PRO A 221 -3.96 -0.45 -11.92
N ALA A 222 -5.03 0.27 -11.56
CA ALA A 222 -6.12 0.64 -12.44
C ALA A 222 -5.67 1.55 -13.58
N ALA A 223 -4.75 2.48 -13.31
CA ALA A 223 -4.21 3.36 -14.35
C ALA A 223 -3.40 2.57 -15.40
N ILE A 224 -2.56 1.64 -14.93
CA ILE A 224 -1.75 0.78 -15.82
C ILE A 224 -2.64 -0.21 -16.56
N TYR A 225 -3.67 -0.75 -15.91
CA TYR A 225 -4.68 -1.61 -16.53
C TYR A 225 -5.41 -0.90 -17.69
N ASN A 226 -5.89 0.33 -17.49
CA ASN A 226 -6.58 1.09 -18.54
C ASN A 226 -5.65 1.40 -19.72
N LEU A 227 -4.38 1.73 -19.46
CA LEU A 227 -3.38 1.85 -20.53
C LEU A 227 -3.16 0.52 -21.27
N SER A 228 -3.13 -0.59 -20.54
CA SER A 228 -2.96 -1.94 -21.12
C SER A 228 -4.11 -2.28 -22.06
N LYS A 229 -5.37 -2.07 -21.61
CA LYS A 229 -6.57 -2.26 -22.44
C LYS A 229 -6.52 -1.43 -23.71
N PHE A 230 -6.21 -0.14 -23.58
CA PHE A 230 -6.11 0.75 -24.74
C PHE A 230 -5.06 0.26 -25.75
N ILE A 231 -3.90 -0.20 -25.28
CA ILE A 231 -2.85 -0.77 -26.15
C ILE A 231 -3.35 -2.02 -26.86
N GLU A 232 -4.02 -2.94 -26.15
CA GLU A 232 -4.56 -4.18 -26.69
C GLU A 232 -5.66 -3.94 -27.73
N GLU A 233 -6.67 -3.15 -27.39
CA GLU A 233 -7.83 -2.82 -28.24
C GLU A 233 -7.41 -2.13 -29.54
N ASN A 234 -6.40 -1.26 -29.47
CA ASN A 234 -5.89 -0.53 -30.63
C ASN A 234 -4.71 -1.24 -31.32
N LYS A 235 -4.35 -2.45 -30.87
CA LYS A 235 -3.22 -3.25 -31.41
C LYS A 235 -1.92 -2.45 -31.52
N LEU A 236 -1.63 -1.66 -30.48
CA LEU A 236 -0.49 -0.75 -30.46
C LEU A 236 0.80 -1.47 -30.05
N ALA A 237 1.94 -0.99 -30.56
CA ALA A 237 3.25 -1.50 -30.17
C ALA A 237 3.60 -1.11 -28.73
N ILE A 238 4.45 -1.90 -28.08
CA ILE A 238 4.95 -1.61 -26.73
C ILE A 238 6.48 -1.47 -26.73
N PRO A 239 7.06 -0.60 -25.87
CA PRO A 239 8.50 -0.56 -25.71
C PRO A 239 8.99 -1.81 -24.95
N LYS A 240 10.30 -2.06 -24.97
CA LYS A 240 10.91 -3.18 -24.23
C LYS A 240 10.91 -2.93 -22.71
N ILE A 241 9.80 -3.28 -22.07
CA ILE A 241 9.61 -3.32 -20.62
C ILE A 241 10.19 -4.62 -20.04
N ARG A 242 10.61 -4.63 -18.76
CA ARG A 242 11.07 -5.82 -18.04
C ARG A 242 10.19 -6.23 -16.87
N MET A 243 9.46 -5.27 -16.27
CA MET A 243 8.56 -5.50 -15.16
C MET A 243 7.60 -4.32 -14.98
N VAL A 244 6.51 -4.57 -14.27
CA VAL A 244 5.57 -3.56 -13.81
C VAL A 244 5.55 -3.57 -12.27
N LEU A 245 5.57 -2.40 -11.64
CA LEU A 245 5.54 -2.23 -10.19
C LEU A 245 4.27 -1.46 -9.77
N THR A 246 3.38 -2.09 -9.02
CA THR A 246 2.13 -1.47 -8.58
C THR A 246 2.22 -0.95 -7.16
N THR A 247 1.45 0.09 -6.84
CA THR A 247 1.36 0.66 -5.49
C THR A 247 0.18 1.62 -5.37
N GLY A 248 -0.16 2.01 -4.14
CA GLY A 248 -1.08 3.12 -3.86
C GLY A 248 -2.57 2.77 -3.91
N GLU A 249 -2.92 1.58 -4.37
CA GLU A 249 -4.25 0.98 -4.36
C GLU A 249 -4.12 -0.55 -4.45
N MET A 250 -5.23 -1.26 -4.25
CA MET A 250 -5.26 -2.72 -4.32
C MET A 250 -5.03 -3.20 -5.75
N LEU A 251 -4.07 -4.10 -5.94
CA LEU A 251 -3.87 -4.79 -7.22
C LEU A 251 -4.87 -5.94 -7.33
N LEU A 252 -5.88 -5.76 -8.18
CA LEU A 252 -6.87 -6.82 -8.45
C LEU A 252 -6.30 -7.90 -9.40
N PRO A 253 -6.71 -9.17 -9.29
CA PRO A 253 -6.25 -10.25 -10.15
C PRO A 253 -6.41 -9.97 -11.66
N GLN A 254 -7.52 -9.36 -12.08
CA GLN A 254 -7.74 -8.96 -13.48
C GLN A 254 -6.78 -7.88 -13.95
N HIS A 255 -6.42 -6.94 -13.07
CA HIS A 255 -5.44 -5.91 -13.39
C HIS A 255 -4.09 -6.58 -13.62
N ARG A 256 -3.66 -7.43 -12.68
CA ARG A 256 -2.44 -8.23 -12.78
C ARG A 256 -2.41 -9.02 -14.10
N TYR A 257 -3.43 -9.83 -14.36
CA TYR A 257 -3.53 -10.67 -15.56
C TYR A 257 -3.45 -9.85 -16.85
N THR A 258 -4.25 -8.79 -16.99
CA THR A 258 -4.30 -7.99 -18.21
C THR A 258 -2.98 -7.26 -18.46
N ILE A 259 -2.37 -6.72 -17.40
CA ILE A 259 -1.07 -6.06 -17.49
C ILE A 259 0.01 -7.07 -17.92
N GLN A 260 0.03 -8.26 -17.32
CA GLN A 260 0.97 -9.33 -17.70
C GLN A 260 0.77 -9.79 -19.14
N LYS A 261 -0.48 -9.95 -19.58
CA LYS A 261 -0.83 -10.34 -20.95
C LYS A 261 -0.36 -9.31 -21.98
N VAL A 262 -0.60 -8.03 -21.72
CA VAL A 262 -0.25 -6.96 -22.68
C VAL A 262 1.26 -6.71 -22.71
N PHE A 263 1.91 -6.56 -21.55
CA PHE A 263 3.32 -6.22 -21.50
C PHE A 263 4.26 -7.42 -21.53
N HIS A 264 3.76 -8.65 -21.37
CA HIS A 264 4.54 -9.90 -21.35
C HIS A 264 5.66 -9.90 -20.29
N VAL A 265 5.38 -9.32 -19.12
CA VAL A 265 6.33 -9.16 -18.01
C VAL A 265 5.66 -9.45 -16.67
N PRO A 266 6.41 -9.81 -15.62
CA PRO A 266 5.85 -9.91 -14.27
C PRO A 266 5.38 -8.56 -13.73
N VAL A 267 4.34 -8.62 -12.90
CA VAL A 267 3.80 -7.49 -12.13
C VAL A 267 4.13 -7.75 -10.67
N TYR A 268 4.73 -6.79 -9.98
CA TYR A 268 5.04 -6.89 -8.55
C TYR A 268 4.31 -5.82 -7.77
N ASP A 269 3.70 -6.21 -6.65
CA ASP A 269 2.94 -5.29 -5.82
C ASP A 269 3.73 -4.71 -4.64
N GLN A 270 3.33 -3.51 -4.23
CA GLN A 270 3.86 -2.79 -3.08
C GLN A 270 2.74 -2.18 -2.25
N TYR A 271 2.67 -2.62 -1.00
CA TYR A 271 1.85 -1.98 0.01
C TYR A 271 2.64 -0.97 0.83
N GLY A 272 1.99 0.14 1.15
CA GLY A 272 2.54 1.09 2.10
C GLY A 272 1.46 2.03 2.62
N ALA A 273 1.49 2.28 3.93
CA ALA A 273 0.70 3.32 4.55
C ALA A 273 1.60 4.50 4.90
N GLY A 274 1.45 5.61 4.16
CA GLY A 274 2.28 6.79 4.32
C GLY A 274 2.28 7.35 5.76
N ASP A 275 1.13 7.21 6.43
CA ASP A 275 0.84 7.60 7.81
C ASP A 275 1.10 6.50 8.85
N GLY A 276 1.72 5.37 8.49
CA GLY A 276 1.94 4.25 9.43
C GLY A 276 3.35 3.68 9.48
N GLY A 277 4.25 4.13 8.59
CA GLY A 277 5.62 3.60 8.54
C GLY A 277 5.74 2.15 8.07
N VAL A 278 4.63 1.50 7.75
CA VAL A 278 4.63 0.17 7.15
C VAL A 278 4.90 0.28 5.65
N VAL A 279 5.85 -0.53 5.19
CA VAL A 279 6.13 -0.76 3.77
C VAL A 279 6.34 -2.25 3.58
N SER A 280 5.60 -2.85 2.66
CA SER A 280 5.69 -4.26 2.32
C SER A 280 5.77 -4.45 0.82
N HIS A 281 6.53 -5.46 0.40
CA HIS A 281 6.86 -5.67 -1.00
C HIS A 281 6.69 -7.12 -1.38
N GLU A 282 6.11 -7.38 -2.54
CA GLU A 282 6.07 -8.72 -3.11
C GLU A 282 7.51 -9.22 -3.39
N CYS A 283 7.70 -10.51 -3.66
CA CYS A 283 8.96 -11.02 -4.22
C CYS A 283 8.66 -11.87 -5.45
N TYR A 284 9.70 -12.37 -6.12
CA TYR A 284 9.58 -13.20 -7.32
C TYR A 284 8.81 -14.52 -7.13
N MET A 285 8.48 -14.90 -5.89
CA MET A 285 7.64 -16.08 -5.61
C MET A 285 6.13 -15.78 -5.65
N HIS A 286 5.70 -14.52 -5.62
CA HIS A 286 4.28 -14.15 -5.61
C HIS A 286 3.47 -14.87 -4.52
N GLU A 287 4.00 -14.87 -3.30
CA GLU A 287 3.48 -15.62 -2.17
C GLU A 287 2.93 -14.72 -1.04
N GLY A 288 2.82 -13.42 -1.28
CA GLY A 288 2.51 -12.38 -0.30
C GLY A 288 3.51 -11.23 -0.33
N LEU A 289 3.26 -10.22 0.51
CA LEU A 289 4.08 -9.01 0.63
C LEU A 289 4.98 -9.11 1.87
N HIS A 290 6.28 -9.23 1.67
CA HIS A 290 7.27 -9.19 2.76
C HIS A 290 7.23 -7.84 3.46
N ILE A 291 6.98 -7.87 4.77
CA ILE A 291 7.02 -6.69 5.63
C ILE A 291 8.47 -6.26 5.80
N THR A 292 8.72 -4.95 5.71
CA THR A 292 10.03 -4.38 6.05
C THR A 292 10.15 -4.26 7.58
N GLU A 293 10.38 -5.40 8.22
CA GLU A 293 10.40 -5.55 9.68
C GLU A 293 11.52 -4.78 10.36
N GLU A 294 12.56 -4.37 9.62
CA GLU A 294 13.59 -3.46 10.12
C GLU A 294 13.05 -2.05 10.38
N GLN A 295 11.91 -1.69 9.80
CA GLN A 295 11.33 -0.35 9.89
C GLN A 295 10.11 -0.26 10.77
N CYS A 296 9.38 -1.34 10.95
CA CYS A 296 8.12 -1.33 11.67
C CYS A 296 7.87 -2.64 12.40
N ILE A 297 7.01 -2.57 13.40
CA ILE A 297 6.36 -3.74 14.00
C ILE A 297 4.91 -3.71 13.54
N VAL A 298 4.48 -4.78 12.86
CA VAL A 298 3.10 -4.97 12.43
C VAL A 298 2.42 -6.00 13.31
N GLU A 299 1.22 -5.64 13.78
CA GLU A 299 0.31 -6.48 14.55
C GLU A 299 -1.04 -6.52 13.83
N ILE A 300 -1.71 -7.67 13.87
CA ILE A 300 -3.09 -7.81 13.42
C ILE A 300 -3.95 -8.03 14.65
N VAL A 301 -4.95 -7.18 14.86
CA VAL A 301 -5.79 -7.22 16.06
C VAL A 301 -7.27 -7.37 15.75
N ASP A 302 -8.02 -7.97 16.67
CA ASP A 302 -9.48 -8.02 16.61
C ASP A 302 -10.12 -6.67 17.02
N LYS A 303 -11.45 -6.62 17.05
CA LYS A 303 -12.21 -5.44 17.52
C LYS A 303 -11.93 -5.07 18.98
N GLY A 304 -11.54 -6.03 19.81
CA GLY A 304 -11.16 -5.80 21.20
C GLY A 304 -9.71 -5.32 21.37
N GLY A 305 -8.94 -5.23 20.28
CA GLY A 305 -7.54 -4.85 20.31
C GLY A 305 -6.58 -6.00 20.65
N ASN A 306 -7.07 -7.24 20.71
CA ASN A 306 -6.23 -8.41 20.98
C ASN A 306 -5.56 -8.90 19.70
N ILE A 307 -4.30 -9.30 19.80
CA ILE A 307 -3.55 -9.85 18.66
C ILE A 307 -4.18 -11.18 18.22
N VAL A 308 -4.49 -11.29 16.93
CA VAL A 308 -5.03 -12.53 16.34
C VAL A 308 -3.90 -13.43 15.84
N LYS A 309 -4.16 -14.74 15.76
CA LYS A 309 -3.23 -15.72 15.20
C LYS A 309 -2.99 -15.46 13.71
N ASN A 310 -1.78 -15.73 13.22
CA ASN A 310 -1.46 -15.67 11.79
C ASN A 310 -2.47 -16.49 10.96
N GLY A 311 -2.82 -15.95 9.79
CA GLY A 311 -3.85 -16.43 8.87
C GLY A 311 -5.26 -15.94 9.18
N ASN A 312 -5.51 -15.36 10.36
CA ASN A 312 -6.80 -14.75 10.68
C ASN A 312 -6.79 -13.26 10.34
N PRO A 313 -7.91 -12.72 9.78
CA PRO A 313 -8.00 -11.31 9.44
C PRO A 313 -8.19 -10.45 10.69
N GLY A 314 -7.71 -9.21 10.62
CA GLY A 314 -7.93 -8.20 11.65
C GLY A 314 -7.40 -6.83 11.23
N PHE A 315 -7.48 -5.87 12.15
CA PHE A 315 -7.01 -4.50 11.94
C PHE A 315 -5.48 -4.44 11.95
N VAL A 316 -4.92 -3.72 10.98
CA VAL A 316 -3.48 -3.48 10.90
C VAL A 316 -3.09 -2.39 11.89
N ILE A 317 -2.31 -2.79 12.88
CA ILE A 317 -1.67 -1.91 13.86
C ILE A 317 -0.18 -1.87 13.55
N THR A 318 0.41 -0.68 13.55
CA THR A 318 1.82 -0.46 13.24
C THR A 318 2.52 0.36 14.31
N THR A 319 3.78 0.01 14.58
CA THR A 319 4.72 0.87 15.29
C THR A 319 5.86 1.23 14.35
N ASP A 320 6.00 2.52 14.00
CA ASP A 320 7.10 3.02 13.15
C ASP A 320 8.38 3.15 14.00
N LEU A 321 9.41 2.36 13.67
CA LEU A 321 10.67 2.30 14.41
C LEU A 321 11.70 3.36 13.99
N ASN A 322 11.33 4.31 13.13
CA ASN A 322 12.27 5.29 12.56
C ASN A 322 11.82 6.75 12.69
N ASN A 323 10.52 7.03 12.79
CA ASN A 323 10.06 8.40 12.93
C ASN A 323 10.15 8.88 14.39
N TYR A 324 11.29 9.47 14.76
CA TYR A 324 11.52 10.00 16.11
C TYR A 324 10.94 11.40 16.30
N VAL A 325 10.57 12.08 15.20
CA VAL A 325 9.97 13.42 15.24
C VAL A 325 8.51 13.36 15.69
N PHE A 326 7.77 12.39 15.16
CA PHE A 326 6.34 12.22 15.41
C PHE A 326 6.03 10.72 15.51
N PRO A 327 6.40 10.07 16.61
CA PRO A 327 6.39 8.61 16.69
C PRO A 327 4.97 8.06 16.66
N PHE A 328 4.77 7.01 15.86
CA PHE A 328 3.55 6.22 15.85
C PHE A 328 3.81 4.90 16.55
N ILE A 329 3.25 4.74 17.75
CA ILE A 329 3.29 3.51 18.54
C ILE A 329 1.88 2.93 18.57
N ARG A 330 1.74 1.68 18.13
CA ARG A 330 0.45 0.98 17.96
C ARG A 330 -0.61 1.81 17.21
N TYR A 331 -0.21 2.47 16.14
CA TYR A 331 -1.11 3.24 15.31
C TYR A 331 -2.01 2.35 14.45
N GLN A 332 -3.32 2.61 14.50
CA GLN A 332 -4.30 1.97 13.63
C GLN A 332 -4.37 2.70 12.28
N ILE A 333 -3.86 2.04 11.24
CA ILE A 333 -3.77 2.60 9.88
C ILE A 333 -5.16 2.79 9.25
N GLY A 334 -6.10 1.92 9.63
CA GLY A 334 -7.43 1.83 9.02
C GLY A 334 -7.48 0.88 7.84
N ASP A 335 -6.49 0.00 7.68
CA ASP A 335 -6.54 -1.16 6.79
C ASP A 335 -6.73 -2.43 7.61
N MET A 336 -7.27 -3.48 6.99
CA MET A 336 -7.30 -4.84 7.52
C MET A 336 -6.39 -5.74 6.69
N ALA A 337 -5.81 -6.75 7.32
CA ALA A 337 -4.93 -7.70 6.63
C ALA A 337 -4.86 -9.04 7.36
N THR A 338 -4.25 -10.03 6.69
CA THR A 338 -3.82 -11.30 7.28
C THR A 338 -2.29 -11.41 7.21
N ILE A 339 -1.67 -11.95 8.26
CA ILE A 339 -0.26 -12.39 8.21
C ILE A 339 -0.22 -13.85 7.79
N LYS A 340 0.58 -14.17 6.78
CA LYS A 340 0.73 -15.55 6.29
C LYS A 340 1.23 -16.48 7.41
N LYS A 341 0.70 -17.70 7.47
CA LYS A 341 1.15 -18.72 8.44
C LYS A 341 2.53 -19.29 8.06
N GLN A 342 2.73 -19.56 6.78
CA GLN A 342 3.95 -20.17 6.25
C GLN A 342 4.97 -19.11 5.84
N LYS A 343 6.25 -19.48 5.91
CA LYS A 343 7.34 -18.67 5.39
C LYS A 343 7.30 -18.67 3.85
N CYS A 344 7.82 -17.61 3.26
CA CYS A 344 7.97 -17.55 1.81
C CYS A 344 9.03 -18.54 1.34
N SER A 345 8.75 -19.22 0.23
CA SER A 345 9.73 -20.09 -0.44
C SER A 345 10.97 -19.36 -0.97
N CYS A 346 10.96 -18.01 -1.01
CA CYS A 346 12.12 -17.20 -1.42
C CYS A 346 13.29 -17.24 -0.41
N GLY A 347 13.07 -17.79 0.79
CA GLY A 347 14.09 -17.94 1.84
C GLY A 347 14.25 -16.75 2.78
N ARG A 348 13.58 -15.61 2.53
CA ARG A 348 13.57 -14.48 3.48
C ARG A 348 12.72 -14.80 4.70
N SER A 349 13.23 -14.45 5.89
CA SER A 349 12.55 -14.75 7.16
C SER A 349 11.46 -13.73 7.54
N SER A 350 11.38 -12.58 6.87
CA SER A 350 10.39 -11.56 7.23
C SER A 350 8.96 -12.08 7.03
N ARG A 351 8.08 -11.70 7.95
CA ARG A 351 6.65 -12.03 7.85
C ARG A 351 6.04 -11.46 6.57
N LEU A 352 5.03 -12.15 6.06
CA LEU A 352 4.30 -11.73 4.87
C LEU A 352 2.90 -11.25 5.24
N ILE A 353 2.49 -10.12 4.69
CA ILE A 353 1.07 -9.83 4.53
C ILE A 353 0.57 -10.72 3.40
N GLU A 354 -0.35 -11.63 3.72
CA GLU A 354 -0.91 -12.56 2.75
C GLU A 354 -2.01 -11.89 1.94
N HIS A 355 -2.97 -11.25 2.60
CA HIS A 355 -4.00 -10.46 1.92
C HIS A 355 -4.16 -9.11 2.60
N ILE A 356 -4.29 -8.07 1.77
CA ILE A 356 -4.80 -6.77 2.23
C ILE A 356 -6.29 -6.82 2.03
N VAL A 357 -7.01 -6.78 3.14
CA VAL A 357 -8.44 -7.04 3.18
C VAL A 357 -9.26 -5.82 2.74
N GLY A 358 -8.64 -4.65 2.67
CA GLY A 358 -9.28 -3.38 2.37
C GLY A 358 -9.25 -2.43 3.56
N ARG A 359 -9.98 -1.31 3.44
CA ARG A 359 -10.05 -0.26 4.46
C ARG A 359 -11.20 -0.50 5.44
N THR A 360 -10.97 -0.22 6.72
CA THR A 360 -11.93 -0.36 7.81
C THR A 360 -13.23 0.43 7.60
N GLY A 361 -13.18 1.49 6.81
CA GLY A 361 -14.35 2.34 6.51
C GLY A 361 -15.33 1.75 5.48
N LYS A 362 -15.06 0.59 4.89
CA LYS A 362 -15.94 -0.05 3.90
C LYS A 362 -16.29 -1.46 4.36
N THR A 363 -16.94 -1.50 5.53
CA THR A 363 -17.50 -2.72 6.13
C THR A 363 -19.00 -2.70 5.89
N LEU A 364 -19.52 -3.75 5.28
CA LEU A 364 -20.96 -3.99 5.24
C LEU A 364 -21.36 -4.76 6.50
N PHE A 365 -22.54 -4.54 7.03
CA PHE A 365 -23.04 -5.31 8.17
C PHE A 365 -24.29 -6.07 7.75
N ASN A 366 -24.39 -7.37 8.01
CA ASN A 366 -25.70 -8.00 7.87
C ASN A 366 -26.66 -7.52 8.98
N LYS A 367 -27.95 -7.80 8.83
CA LYS A 367 -28.99 -7.33 9.76
C LYS A 367 -28.85 -7.91 11.18
N GLN A 368 -27.99 -8.91 11.35
CA GLN A 368 -27.62 -9.53 12.63
C GLN A 368 -26.34 -8.92 13.24
N GLY A 369 -25.74 -7.92 12.59
CA GLY A 369 -24.58 -7.19 13.11
C GLY A 369 -23.21 -7.80 12.80
N HIS A 370 -23.17 -8.82 11.95
CA HIS A 370 -21.91 -9.41 11.50
C HIS A 370 -21.23 -8.51 10.47
N PRO A 371 -19.96 -8.14 10.68
CA PRO A 371 -19.22 -7.29 9.74
C PRO A 371 -18.62 -8.11 8.59
N PHE A 372 -18.80 -7.62 7.37
CA PHE A 372 -18.17 -8.11 6.15
C PHE A 372 -17.26 -7.03 5.57
N THR A 373 -15.97 -7.32 5.60
CA THR A 373 -14.91 -6.42 5.12
C THR A 373 -14.71 -6.58 3.62
N SER A 374 -14.02 -5.65 2.97
CA SER A 374 -13.84 -5.67 1.51
C SER A 374 -13.27 -6.98 0.94
N ILE A 375 -12.44 -7.74 1.67
CA ILE A 375 -12.00 -9.08 1.20
C ILE A 375 -13.11 -10.11 1.16
N VAL A 376 -14.03 -10.08 2.12
CA VAL A 376 -15.08 -11.09 2.17
C VAL A 376 -16.07 -10.75 1.06
N ILE A 377 -16.31 -9.46 0.84
CA ILE A 377 -17.07 -8.93 -0.30
C ILE A 377 -16.41 -9.36 -1.62
N ASP A 378 -15.09 -9.17 -1.77
CA ASP A 378 -14.35 -9.62 -2.94
C ASP A 378 -14.45 -11.14 -3.12
N ASN A 379 -14.26 -11.94 -2.06
CA ASN A 379 -14.41 -13.40 -2.11
C ASN A 379 -15.85 -13.86 -2.41
N MET A 380 -16.87 -13.07 -2.02
CA MET A 380 -18.25 -13.30 -2.43
C MET A 380 -18.45 -12.96 -3.91
N MET A 381 -17.77 -11.93 -4.41
CA MET A 381 -17.76 -11.50 -5.81
C MET A 381 -16.95 -12.41 -6.73
N PHE A 382 -15.94 -13.14 -6.23
CA PHE A 382 -15.07 -13.99 -7.02
C PHE A 382 -14.65 -15.26 -6.25
N LYS A 383 -14.97 -16.43 -6.80
CA LYS A 383 -14.62 -17.72 -6.20
C LYS A 383 -13.10 -18.00 -6.29
N ASN A 384 -12.49 -18.48 -5.20
CA ASN A 384 -11.07 -18.91 -5.11
C ASN A 384 -10.05 -17.81 -5.47
N MET A 385 -10.17 -16.63 -4.86
CA MET A 385 -9.26 -15.52 -5.14
C MET A 385 -7.83 -15.75 -4.65
N ASP A 386 -6.86 -15.63 -5.56
CA ASP A 386 -5.47 -15.38 -5.22
C ASP A 386 -5.05 -14.04 -5.86
N TYR A 387 -4.74 -13.02 -5.05
CA TYR A 387 -4.32 -11.69 -5.54
C TYR A 387 -2.87 -11.67 -6.06
N HIS A 388 -2.10 -12.70 -5.75
CA HIS A 388 -0.69 -12.81 -6.14
C HIS A 388 -0.50 -13.62 -7.41
N LYS A 389 -1.46 -14.50 -7.75
CA LYS A 389 -1.43 -15.33 -8.95
C LYS A 389 -2.56 -14.98 -9.91
N ALA A 390 -2.29 -15.12 -11.20
CA ALA A 390 -3.29 -14.88 -12.25
C ALA A 390 -4.16 -16.12 -12.55
N GLU A 391 -3.76 -17.28 -12.01
CA GLU A 391 -4.51 -18.53 -12.08
C GLU A 391 -5.80 -18.36 -11.25
N HIS A 392 -6.96 -18.78 -11.77
CA HIS A 392 -8.32 -18.53 -11.23
C HIS A 392 -9.03 -17.22 -11.67
N ALA A 393 -8.55 -16.55 -12.72
CA ALA A 393 -9.15 -15.32 -13.25
C ALA A 393 -10.49 -15.49 -14.03
N GLU A 394 -11.06 -16.69 -14.16
CA GLU A 394 -12.11 -16.99 -15.16
C GLU A 394 -13.34 -16.07 -15.09
N LEU A 395 -13.81 -15.75 -13.87
CA LEU A 395 -14.95 -14.84 -13.70
C LEU A 395 -14.54 -13.36 -13.71
N TYR A 396 -13.33 -13.06 -13.24
CA TYR A 396 -12.74 -11.73 -13.36
C TYR A 396 -12.53 -11.30 -14.82
N GLN A 397 -12.32 -12.27 -15.72
CA GLN A 397 -12.21 -11.99 -17.14
C GLN A 397 -13.53 -11.49 -17.72
N LYS A 398 -14.67 -11.73 -17.06
CA LYS A 398 -16.00 -11.34 -17.52
C LYS A 398 -16.53 -10.04 -16.90
N ILE A 399 -15.96 -9.57 -15.79
CA ILE A 399 -16.34 -8.32 -15.12
C ILE A 399 -15.36 -7.20 -15.51
N ASP A 400 -15.87 -6.08 -16.04
CA ASP A 400 -15.08 -4.87 -16.31
C ASP A 400 -14.98 -3.97 -15.08
N GLN A 401 -16.11 -3.72 -14.43
CA GLN A 401 -16.22 -2.92 -13.21
C GLN A 401 -17.26 -3.57 -12.29
N PHE A 402 -17.10 -3.41 -10.98
CA PHE A 402 -18.13 -3.76 -10.03
C PHE A 402 -18.16 -2.78 -8.86
N GLN A 403 -19.32 -2.68 -8.21
CA GLN A 403 -19.49 -1.97 -6.95
C GLN A 403 -20.57 -2.65 -6.13
N VAL A 404 -20.28 -2.90 -4.86
CA VAL A 404 -21.27 -3.40 -3.90
C VAL A 404 -21.77 -2.24 -3.07
N ARG A 405 -23.08 -2.00 -3.08
CA ARG A 405 -23.74 -0.96 -2.29
C ARG A 405 -24.60 -1.62 -1.23
N GLN A 406 -24.52 -1.11 -0.02
CA GLN A 406 -25.47 -1.40 1.03
C GLN A 406 -26.25 -0.15 1.36
N ASP A 407 -27.57 -0.20 1.24
CA ASP A 407 -28.43 0.94 1.54
C ASP A 407 -28.72 1.05 3.05
N SER A 408 -29.39 2.13 3.45
CA SER A 408 -29.77 2.38 4.85
C SER A 408 -30.71 1.32 5.47
N SER A 409 -31.35 0.45 4.68
CA SER A 409 -32.15 -0.66 5.18
C SER A 409 -31.33 -1.93 5.47
N GLY A 410 -30.07 -1.95 5.01
CA GLY A 410 -29.16 -3.09 5.12
C GLY A 410 -29.24 -4.04 3.92
N ASP A 411 -30.02 -3.69 2.89
CA ASP A 411 -30.15 -4.46 1.66
C ASP A 411 -28.93 -4.20 0.74
N ILE A 412 -28.62 -5.18 -0.12
CA ILE A 412 -27.41 -5.19 -0.94
C ILE A 412 -27.78 -5.02 -2.41
N CYS A 413 -27.19 -4.02 -3.06
CA CYS A 413 -27.25 -3.81 -4.50
C CYS A 413 -25.85 -3.98 -5.10
N ILE A 414 -25.70 -4.96 -5.98
CA ILE A 414 -24.46 -5.32 -6.66
C ILE A 414 -24.54 -4.76 -8.08
N LEU A 415 -23.68 -3.80 -8.39
CA LEU A 415 -23.56 -3.24 -9.73
C LEU A 415 -22.42 -3.96 -10.45
N ILE A 416 -22.70 -4.53 -11.63
CA ILE A 416 -21.70 -5.15 -12.50
C ILE A 416 -21.74 -4.49 -13.88
N LYS A 417 -20.58 -4.03 -14.34
CA LYS A 417 -20.36 -3.79 -15.77
C LYS A 417 -19.68 -5.03 -16.35
N PRO A 418 -20.37 -5.84 -17.18
CA PRO A 418 -19.74 -7.00 -17.79
C PRO A 418 -18.81 -6.53 -18.91
N LYS A 419 -17.76 -7.30 -19.21
CA LYS A 419 -16.87 -7.01 -20.36
C LYS A 419 -17.55 -7.27 -21.69
N ASN A 420 -18.52 -8.17 -21.71
CA ASN A 420 -19.36 -8.47 -22.86
C ASN A 420 -20.82 -8.31 -22.43
N GLU A 421 -21.53 -7.40 -23.10
CA GLU A 421 -22.94 -7.07 -22.80
C GLU A 421 -23.88 -8.26 -22.97
N ASN A 422 -23.46 -9.29 -23.73
CA ASN A 422 -24.21 -10.52 -23.95
C ASN A 422 -23.87 -11.64 -22.93
N GLU A 423 -23.11 -11.37 -21.87
CA GLU A 423 -22.87 -12.38 -20.83
C GLU A 423 -24.19 -12.81 -20.18
N PRO A 424 -24.49 -14.12 -20.11
CA PRO A 424 -25.70 -14.61 -19.47
C PRO A 424 -25.75 -14.20 -18.00
N ILE A 425 -26.91 -13.74 -17.53
CA ILE A 425 -27.15 -13.38 -16.12
C ILE A 425 -26.75 -14.52 -15.19
N SER A 426 -27.04 -15.76 -15.59
CA SER A 426 -26.73 -16.98 -14.83
C SER A 426 -25.24 -17.18 -14.54
N THR A 427 -24.36 -16.51 -15.28
CA THR A 427 -22.92 -16.47 -15.01
C THR A 427 -22.61 -15.91 -13.62
N PHE A 428 -23.48 -15.05 -13.10
CA PHE A 428 -23.29 -14.31 -11.86
C PHE A 428 -24.19 -14.82 -10.71
N ASP A 429 -24.96 -15.90 -10.91
CA ASP A 429 -25.87 -16.44 -9.89
C ASP A 429 -25.15 -16.75 -8.58
N TYR A 430 -23.94 -17.32 -8.66
CA TYR A 430 -23.15 -17.62 -7.47
C TYR A 430 -22.79 -16.36 -6.64
N VAL A 431 -22.70 -15.18 -7.28
CA VAL A 431 -22.48 -13.91 -6.56
C VAL A 431 -23.70 -13.64 -5.70
N VAL A 432 -24.89 -13.69 -6.30
CA VAL A 432 -26.15 -13.51 -5.58
C VAL A 432 -26.28 -14.54 -4.45
N ASP A 433 -26.00 -15.81 -4.72
CA ASP A 433 -26.04 -16.89 -3.72
C ASP A 433 -25.08 -16.64 -2.55
N ASN A 434 -23.84 -16.22 -2.85
CA ASN A 434 -22.84 -15.91 -1.84
C ASN A 434 -23.28 -14.75 -0.96
N PHE A 435 -23.78 -13.66 -1.54
CA PHE A 435 -24.28 -12.52 -0.78
C PHE A 435 -25.52 -12.88 0.02
N ALA A 436 -26.48 -13.63 -0.54
CA ALA A 436 -27.67 -14.08 0.17
C ALA A 436 -27.33 -14.95 1.38
N LYS A 437 -26.32 -15.82 1.25
CA LYS A 437 -25.84 -16.66 2.36
C LYS A 437 -25.20 -15.86 3.49
N ASN A 438 -24.48 -14.78 3.18
CA ASN A 438 -23.74 -13.98 4.15
C ASN A 438 -24.57 -12.83 4.75
N PHE A 439 -25.56 -12.34 4.01
CA PHE A 439 -26.50 -11.29 4.43
C PHE A 439 -27.92 -11.85 4.55
N PRO A 440 -28.17 -12.76 5.51
CA PRO A 440 -29.52 -13.25 5.74
C PRO A 440 -30.43 -12.09 6.13
N ASP A 441 -31.67 -12.15 5.67
CA ASP A 441 -32.72 -11.12 5.84
C ASP A 441 -32.52 -9.82 5.03
N SER A 442 -31.42 -9.69 4.27
CA SER A 442 -31.24 -8.60 3.31
C SER A 442 -31.77 -8.99 1.92
N LYS A 443 -32.42 -8.05 1.22
CA LYS A 443 -32.68 -8.20 -0.22
C LYS A 443 -31.34 -8.08 -0.95
N ILE A 444 -31.07 -9.02 -1.85
CA ILE A 444 -29.88 -9.00 -2.71
C ILE A 444 -30.33 -8.74 -4.15
N GLU A 445 -29.84 -7.66 -4.74
CA GLU A 445 -30.16 -7.27 -6.11
C GLU A 445 -28.89 -7.16 -6.94
N LEU A 446 -28.90 -7.77 -8.14
CA LEU A 446 -27.81 -7.70 -9.10
C LEU A 446 -28.26 -6.87 -10.29
N ASN A 447 -27.54 -5.79 -10.59
CA ASN A 447 -27.85 -4.85 -11.65
C ASN A 447 -26.67 -4.70 -12.62
N PHE A 448 -26.95 -4.85 -13.91
CA PHE A 448 -25.98 -4.59 -14.97
C PHE A 448 -25.98 -3.12 -15.36
N VAL A 449 -24.80 -2.50 -15.37
CA VAL A 449 -24.64 -1.07 -15.64
C VAL A 449 -23.61 -0.81 -16.73
N ALA A 450 -23.79 0.27 -17.48
CA ALA A 450 -22.85 0.66 -18.54
C ALA A 450 -21.53 1.22 -18.01
N GLU A 451 -21.56 1.91 -16.86
CA GLU A 451 -20.38 2.50 -16.22
C GLU A 451 -20.61 2.74 -14.72
N ILE A 452 -19.55 2.63 -13.92
CA ILE A 452 -19.52 2.95 -12.50
C ILE A 452 -18.61 4.16 -12.28
N PRO A 453 -19.09 5.26 -11.66
CA PRO A 453 -18.30 6.46 -11.42
C PRO A 453 -17.07 6.20 -10.52
N LYS A 454 -15.94 6.81 -10.89
CA LYS A 454 -14.71 6.78 -10.08
C LYS A 454 -14.72 7.86 -9.01
N MET A 455 -13.92 7.66 -7.96
CA MET A 455 -13.71 8.69 -6.93
C MET A 455 -13.00 9.92 -7.55
N PRO A 456 -13.09 11.12 -6.93
CA PRO A 456 -12.35 12.32 -7.37
C PRO A 456 -10.84 12.12 -7.49
N SER A 457 -10.29 11.13 -6.78
CA SER A 457 -8.88 10.74 -6.85
C SER A 457 -8.49 9.94 -8.10
N GLY A 458 -9.46 9.55 -8.94
CA GLY A 458 -9.28 8.67 -10.10
C GLY A 458 -9.26 7.18 -9.78
N LYS A 459 -9.36 6.80 -8.50
CA LYS A 459 -9.44 5.41 -8.04
C LYS A 459 -10.88 4.89 -8.09
N ASP A 460 -11.02 3.59 -8.25
CA ASP A 460 -12.31 2.90 -8.24
C ASP A 460 -12.87 2.79 -6.81
N ASP A 461 -14.20 2.92 -6.68
CA ASP A 461 -14.93 2.74 -5.42
C ASP A 461 -15.73 1.44 -5.45
N TYR A 462 -15.15 0.35 -4.94
CA TYR A 462 -15.76 -0.98 -5.05
C TYR A 462 -16.83 -1.29 -3.99
N CYS A 463 -16.93 -0.51 -2.92
CA CYS A 463 -17.83 -0.81 -1.80
C CYS A 463 -18.32 0.47 -1.12
N VAL A 464 -19.64 0.62 -1.00
CA VAL A 464 -20.31 1.76 -0.37
C VAL A 464 -21.36 1.25 0.61
N SER A 465 -21.44 1.82 1.80
CA SER A 465 -22.50 1.51 2.77
C SER A 465 -23.10 2.78 3.33
N GLU A 466 -24.43 2.82 3.35
CA GLU A 466 -25.27 3.78 4.06
C GLU A 466 -25.92 3.14 5.31
N TYR A 467 -25.63 1.86 5.56
CA TYR A 467 -26.19 1.12 6.69
C TYR A 467 -25.42 1.39 7.97
N ASP A 468 -26.06 2.07 8.90
CA ASP A 468 -25.52 2.32 10.22
C ASP A 468 -26.03 1.28 11.24
N PHE A 469 -25.26 0.22 11.46
CA PHE A 469 -25.56 -0.75 12.50
C PHE A 469 -25.30 -0.20 13.92
N SER A 470 -24.56 0.92 14.07
CA SER A 470 -24.22 1.49 15.38
C SER A 470 -25.39 2.21 16.07
N GLY A 471 -26.55 2.27 15.42
CA GLY A 471 -27.80 2.84 15.94
C GLY A 471 -28.82 1.85 16.53
N LYS A 472 -28.47 0.58 16.74
CA LYS A 472 -29.30 -0.41 17.47
C LYS A 472 -28.74 -0.76 18.84
#